data_AF-A0A929YRN3-F1
#
_entry.id   AF-A0A929YRN3-F1
#
_cell.length_a   1.000
_cell.length_b   1.000
_cell.length_c   1.000
_cell.angle_alpha   90.00
_cell.angle_beta   90.00
_cell.angle_gamma   90.00
#
_symmetry.space_group_name_H-M   'P 1'
#
loop_
_entity.id
_entity.type
_entity.pdbx_description
1 polymer ?
#
loop_
_entity_poly.entity_id
_entity_poly.type
_entity_poly.pdbx_seq_one_letter_code
_entity_poly.pdbx_strand_id
1 'polypeptide(L)'
;MKNVFLYGSKVEFLKEHVVRFENPLMASGVSIVRWNSLVDYQGERAEPGLPLLEEEKKYHLKPFYREEPGGSILLRVTYFNRFGDVISFEMIGGDEDVFSCPKGTHRYT
;
A
#
# COMPACT_ATOMS: atom_id res chain seq x y z
N MET A 1 11.98 7.42 -5.37
CA MET A 1 10.68 6.78 -5.10
C MET A 1 10.49 5.63 -6.06
N LYS A 2 10.78 4.38 -5.66
CA LYS A 2 10.62 3.20 -6.54
C LYS A 2 9.18 2.65 -6.55
N ASN A 3 8.38 3.00 -5.55
CA ASN A 3 7.05 2.43 -5.33
C ASN A 3 5.90 3.40 -5.66
N VAL A 4 6.13 4.41 -6.51
CA VAL A 4 5.11 5.38 -6.92
C VAL A 4 5.01 5.39 -8.45
N PHE A 5 3.78 5.45 -8.98
CA PHE A 5 3.56 5.55 -10.42
C PHE A 5 3.81 6.96 -10.93
N LEU A 6 4.92 7.17 -11.65
CA LEU A 6 5.36 8.51 -12.07
C LEU A 6 5.05 8.84 -13.54
N TYR A 7 4.63 7.87 -14.36
CA TYR A 7 4.42 8.10 -15.79
C TYR A 7 3.21 9.01 -16.03
N GLY A 8 3.47 10.24 -16.47
CA GLY A 8 2.43 11.26 -16.65
C GLY A 8 1.82 11.79 -15.35
N SER A 9 2.40 11.43 -14.20
CA SER A 9 1.90 11.85 -12.89
C SER A 9 2.58 13.13 -12.43
N LYS A 10 1.79 14.02 -11.84
CA LYS A 10 2.27 15.15 -11.06
C LYS A 10 2.21 14.80 -9.58
N VAL A 11 3.34 14.89 -8.89
CA VAL A 11 3.47 14.58 -7.45
C VAL A 11 4.01 15.81 -6.73
N GLU A 12 3.26 16.31 -5.76
CA GLU A 12 3.65 17.46 -4.95
C GLU A 12 3.66 17.08 -3.47
N PHE A 13 4.75 17.44 -2.79
CA PHE A 13 4.87 17.30 -1.33
C PHE A 13 4.44 18.62 -0.69
N LEU A 14 3.34 18.56 0.05
CA LEU A 14 2.81 19.69 0.79
C LEU A 14 3.37 19.68 2.22
N LYS A 15 2.97 20.66 3.02
CA LYS A 15 3.29 20.69 4.46
C LYS A 15 2.59 19.52 5.18
N GLU A 16 3.01 19.25 6.42
CA GLU A 16 2.33 18.29 7.32
C GLU A 16 2.25 16.86 6.76
N HIS A 17 3.26 16.42 6.00
CA HIS A 17 3.35 15.08 5.42
C HIS A 17 2.21 14.73 4.44
N VAL A 18 1.55 15.74 3.86
CA VAL A 18 0.52 15.54 2.84
C VAL A 18 1.17 15.46 1.46
N VAL A 19 0.71 14.50 0.64
CA VAL A 19 1.13 14.35 -0.75
C VAL A 19 -0.09 14.55 -1.66
N ARG A 20 0.07 15.39 -2.68
CA ARG A 20 -0.91 15.54 -3.76
C ARG A 20 -0.44 14.78 -4.99
N PHE A 21 -1.29 13.89 -5.49
CA PHE A 21 -1.07 13.09 -6.68
C PHE A 21 -2.14 13.43 -7.73
N GLU A 22 -1.72 13.68 -8.96
CA GLU A 22 -2.62 13.98 -10.08
C GLU A 22 -2.12 13.27 -11.35
N ASN A 23 -3.00 12.51 -12.00
CA ASN A 23 -2.72 11.90 -13.30
C ASN A 23 -4.01 11.72 -14.12
N PRO A 24 -4.32 12.65 -15.04
CA PRO A 24 -5.55 12.61 -15.84
C PRO A 24 -5.63 11.45 -16.85
N LEU A 25 -4.50 10.81 -17.16
CA LEU A 25 -4.41 9.74 -18.17
C LEU A 25 -4.08 8.38 -17.53
N MET A 26 -4.24 8.26 -16.21
CA MET A 26 -3.98 7.03 -15.49
C MET A 26 -5.04 5.99 -15.82
N ALA A 27 -4.60 4.82 -16.30
CA ALA A 27 -5.49 3.68 -16.49
C ALA A 27 -5.95 3.10 -15.15
N SER A 28 -7.18 2.57 -15.12
CA SER A 28 -7.68 1.86 -13.96
C SER A 28 -6.85 0.61 -13.64
N GLY A 29 -6.75 0.27 -12.36
CA GLY A 29 -6.01 -0.90 -11.87
C GLY A 29 -4.49 -0.72 -11.74
N VAL A 30 -3.95 0.46 -12.09
CA VAL A 30 -2.53 0.76 -11.90
C VAL A 30 -2.28 1.16 -10.44
N SER A 31 -1.23 0.62 -9.83
CA SER A 31 -0.85 0.92 -8.44
C SER A 31 -0.25 2.34 -8.37
N ILE A 32 -0.94 3.27 -7.70
CA ILE A 32 -0.47 4.64 -7.46
C ILE A 32 0.78 4.64 -6.57
N VAL A 33 0.68 3.96 -5.44
CA VAL A 33 1.73 3.83 -4.43
C VAL A 33 1.68 2.46 -3.79
N ARG A 34 2.84 1.95 -3.35
CA ARG A 34 2.98 0.70 -2.59
C ARG A 34 3.90 0.89 -1.40
N TRP A 35 3.49 0.34 -0.25
CA TRP A 35 4.36 0.20 0.91
C TRP A 35 4.73 -1.28 1.09
N ASN A 36 5.84 -1.54 1.77
CA ASN A 36 6.32 -2.90 1.99
C ASN A 36 6.70 -3.05 3.46
N SER A 37 6.29 -4.17 4.08
CA SER A 37 6.63 -4.50 5.48
C SER A 37 8.04 -5.03 5.66
N LEU A 38 8.68 -5.46 4.57
CA LEU A 38 10.05 -5.92 4.56
C LEU A 38 10.69 -5.47 3.24
N VAL A 39 11.88 -4.91 3.36
CA VAL A 39 12.67 -4.36 2.25
C VAL A 39 14.10 -4.85 2.40
N ASP A 40 14.74 -5.18 1.28
CA ASP A 40 16.16 -5.48 1.28
C ASP A 40 16.94 -4.16 1.33
N TYR A 41 17.55 -3.88 2.48
CA TYR A 41 18.32 -2.66 2.69
C TYR A 41 19.47 -2.51 1.69
N GLN A 42 20.10 -3.61 1.26
CA GLN A 42 21.26 -3.55 0.36
C GLN A 42 20.87 -3.10 -1.06
N GLY A 43 19.68 -3.48 -1.54
CA GLY A 43 19.17 -3.13 -2.86
C GLY A 43 18.23 -1.92 -2.93
N GLU A 44 17.41 -1.71 -1.90
CA GLU A 44 16.39 -0.65 -1.86
C GLU A 44 16.86 0.62 -1.14
N ARG A 45 17.85 0.53 -0.23
CA ARG A 45 18.32 1.62 0.65
C ARG A 45 17.16 2.39 1.31
N ALA A 46 16.10 1.68 1.64
CA ALA A 46 14.90 2.23 2.25
C ALA A 46 14.57 1.43 3.50
N GLU A 47 13.96 2.09 4.48
CA GLU A 47 13.34 1.44 5.62
C GLU A 47 11.96 0.91 5.23
N PRO A 48 11.48 -0.19 5.85
CA PRO A 48 10.14 -0.69 5.60
C PRO A 48 9.10 0.37 6.00
N GLY A 49 8.12 0.59 5.13
CA GLY A 49 7.07 1.58 5.35
C GLY A 49 5.88 1.06 6.17
N LEU A 50 5.91 -0.22 6.55
CA LEU A 50 4.84 -0.90 7.27
C LEU A 50 5.42 -1.67 8.47
N PRO A 51 4.69 -1.76 9.60
CA PRO A 51 5.12 -2.52 10.77
C PRO A 51 5.14 -4.03 10.51
N LEU A 52 5.75 -4.78 11.41
CA LEU A 52 5.61 -6.23 11.42
C LEU A 52 4.24 -6.62 12.00
N LEU A 53 3.56 -7.59 11.36
CA LEU A 53 2.32 -8.16 11.86
C LEU A 53 2.60 -9.54 12.45
N GLU A 54 1.81 -9.89 13.46
CA GLU A 54 1.77 -11.24 14.01
C GLU A 54 0.69 -12.04 13.28
N GLU A 55 1.01 -13.30 12.99
CA GLU A 55 0.10 -14.23 12.34
C GLU A 55 -1.17 -14.43 13.20
N GLU A 56 -2.31 -14.61 12.54
CA GLU A 56 -3.62 -14.88 13.15
C GLU A 56 -4.15 -13.76 14.05
N LYS A 57 -3.53 -12.56 14.00
CA LYS A 57 -4.03 -11.34 14.66
C LYS A 57 -4.84 -10.45 13.71
N LYS A 58 -5.77 -9.70 14.32
CA LYS A 58 -6.59 -8.70 13.65
C LYS A 58 -5.99 -7.32 13.78
N TYR A 59 -6.09 -6.53 12.72
CA TYR A 59 -5.58 -5.18 12.64
C TYR A 59 -6.61 -4.25 12.04
N HIS A 60 -6.66 -3.01 12.55
CA HIS A 60 -7.47 -1.93 12.00
C HIS A 60 -6.62 -1.10 11.04
N LEU A 61 -7.09 -0.92 9.81
CA LEU A 61 -6.50 0.00 8.86
C LEU A 61 -7.44 1.17 8.63
N LYS A 62 -6.96 2.36 8.96
CA LYS A 62 -7.66 3.61 8.70
C LYS A 62 -6.87 4.44 7.69
N PRO A 63 -7.27 4.44 6.41
CA PRO A 63 -6.62 5.27 5.43
C PRO A 63 -6.99 6.75 5.62
N PHE A 64 -6.06 7.63 5.27
CA PHE A 64 -6.29 9.08 5.31
C PHE A 64 -5.95 9.68 3.95
N TYR A 65 -6.97 9.89 3.12
CA TYR A 65 -6.84 10.51 1.81
C TYR A 65 -8.14 11.23 1.41
N ARG A 66 -8.05 12.01 0.34
CA ARG A 66 -9.20 12.54 -0.39
C ARG A 66 -9.05 12.16 -1.85
N GLU A 67 -10.15 11.79 -2.48
CA GLU A 67 -10.20 11.41 -3.88
C GLU A 67 -11.21 12.26 -4.65
N GLU A 68 -10.86 12.59 -5.89
CA GLU A 68 -11.74 13.23 -6.86
C GLU A 68 -11.40 12.67 -8.24
N PRO A 69 -12.33 12.00 -8.95
CA PRO A 69 -13.72 11.68 -8.55
C PRO A 69 -13.81 10.59 -7.46
N GLY A 70 -14.96 10.49 -6.77
CA GLY A 70 -15.19 9.48 -5.74
C GLY A 70 -15.18 8.05 -6.29
N GLY A 71 -14.67 7.09 -5.52
CA GLY A 71 -14.47 5.70 -5.91
C GLY A 71 -13.30 5.47 -6.88
N SER A 72 -12.36 6.41 -6.99
CA SER A 72 -11.20 6.30 -7.89
C SER A 72 -10.00 5.63 -7.23
N ILE A 73 -9.96 5.56 -5.90
CA ILE A 73 -8.90 4.95 -5.12
C ILE A 73 -9.40 3.64 -4.51
N LEU A 74 -8.60 2.59 -4.69
CA LEU A 74 -8.80 1.29 -4.06
C LEU A 74 -7.57 0.95 -3.22
N LEU A 75 -7.82 0.45 -2.01
CA LEU A 75 -6.77 -0.05 -1.12
C LEU A 75 -6.78 -1.57 -1.10
N ARG A 76 -5.61 -2.17 -1.24
CA ARG A 76 -5.41 -3.62 -1.22
C ARG A 76 -4.23 -3.97 -0.33
N VAL A 77 -4.45 -4.89 0.60
CA VAL A 77 -3.38 -5.53 1.38
C VAL A 77 -3.12 -6.91 0.77
N THR A 78 -1.87 -7.21 0.42
CA THR A 78 -1.47 -8.50 -0.17
C THR A 78 -0.45 -9.19 0.72
N TYR A 79 -0.69 -10.46 1.05
CA TYR A 79 0.16 -11.25 1.94
C TYR A 79 1.00 -12.25 1.15
N PHE A 80 2.26 -12.39 1.55
CA PHE A 80 3.24 -13.24 0.89
C PHE A 80 3.86 -14.23 1.87
N ASN A 81 4.09 -15.45 1.40
CA ASN A 81 4.86 -16.45 2.14
C ASN A 81 6.37 -16.13 2.09
N ARG A 82 7.20 -16.93 2.77
CA ARG A 82 8.67 -16.77 2.78
C ARG A 82 9.36 -16.98 1.42
N PHE A 83 8.68 -17.57 0.46
CA PHE A 83 9.17 -17.81 -0.90
C PHE A 83 8.76 -16.69 -1.87
N GLY A 84 7.88 -15.77 -1.44
CA GLY A 84 7.38 -14.66 -2.25
C GLY A 84 6.06 -14.95 -2.97
N ASP A 85 5.43 -16.11 -2.76
CA ASP A 85 4.13 -16.41 -3.34
C ASP A 85 3.01 -15.68 -2.58
N VAL A 86 1.98 -15.25 -3.31
CA VAL A 86 0.78 -14.66 -2.72
C VAL A 86 0.00 -15.74 -1.98
N ILE A 87 -0.26 -15.51 -0.69
CA ILE A 87 -1.14 -16.34 0.13
C ILE A 87 -2.59 -15.92 -0.12
N SER A 88 -2.87 -14.63 0.03
CA SER A 88 -4.17 -14.01 -0.17
C SER A 88 -4.04 -12.49 -0.29
N PHE A 89 -5.14 -11.82 -0.59
CA PHE A 89 -5.25 -10.37 -0.52
C PHE A 89 -6.63 -9.97 0.01
N GLU A 90 -6.71 -8.77 0.58
CA GLU A 90 -7.95 -8.16 1.07
C GLU A 90 -8.08 -6.76 0.46
N MET A 91 -9.30 -6.41 0.04
CA MET A 91 -9.65 -5.05 -0.37
C MET A 91 -10.19 -4.31 0.83
N ILE A 92 -9.68 -3.12 1.11
CA ILE A 92 -10.00 -2.34 2.30
C ILE A 92 -11.12 -1.35 1.96
N GLY A 93 -12.22 -1.40 2.71
CA GLY A 93 -13.30 -0.42 2.64
C GLY A 93 -12.81 0.99 2.95
N GLY A 94 -13.29 1.98 2.19
CA GLY A 94 -12.65 3.30 2.04
C GLY A 94 -12.41 4.13 3.32
N ASP A 95 -13.18 3.93 4.39
CA ASP A 95 -13.05 4.76 5.60
C ASP A 95 -12.27 4.07 6.74
N GLU A 96 -12.56 2.80 7.00
CA GLU A 96 -11.88 1.97 7.99
C GLU A 96 -12.23 0.51 7.72
N ASP A 97 -11.25 -0.40 7.80
CA ASP A 97 -11.50 -1.82 7.69
C ASP A 97 -10.64 -2.64 8.66
N VAL A 98 -11.12 -3.83 8.97
CA VAL A 98 -10.43 -4.78 9.84
C VAL A 98 -10.00 -5.98 9.02
N PHE A 99 -8.70 -6.22 8.98
CA PHE A 99 -8.13 -7.37 8.29
C PHE A 99 -7.47 -8.33 9.27
N SER A 100 -7.33 -9.60 8.87
CA SER A 100 -6.68 -10.63 9.69
C SER A 100 -5.42 -11.13 9.00
N CYS A 101 -4.28 -11.03 9.66
CA CYS A 101 -3.01 -11.48 9.11
C CYS A 101 -3.04 -13.02 8.94
N PRO A 102 -2.99 -13.56 7.70
CA PRO A 102 -3.05 -15.00 7.50
C PRO A 102 -1.85 -15.71 8.10
N LYS A 103 -2.05 -16.96 8.52
CA LYS A 103 -0.98 -17.84 8.95
C LYS A 103 0.05 -18.06 7.83
N GLY A 104 1.34 -18.08 8.18
CA GLY A 104 2.44 -18.21 7.24
C GLY A 104 2.81 -16.93 6.49
N THR A 105 2.24 -15.77 6.87
CA THR A 105 2.62 -14.47 6.32
C THR A 105 4.05 -14.11 6.74
N HIS A 106 4.93 -13.99 5.76
CA HIS A 106 6.29 -13.51 5.98
C HIS A 106 6.43 -12.01 5.71
N ARG A 107 5.68 -11.50 4.73
CA ARG A 107 5.69 -10.09 4.33
C ARG A 107 4.33 -9.71 3.77
N TYR A 108 3.98 -8.42 3.84
CA TYR A 108 2.80 -7.87 3.19
C TYR A 108 3.08 -6.51 2.54
N THR A 109 2.17 -6.11 1.65
CA THR A 109 2.18 -4.83 0.93
C THR A 109 0.81 -4.21 0.83
#